data_AF-A0A7I7Y1K8-F1
#
_entry.id   AF-A0A7I7Y1K8-F1
#
_cell.length_a   1.000
_cell.length_b   1.000
_cell.length_c   1.000
_cell.angle_alpha   90.00
_cell.angle_beta   90.00
_cell.angle_gamma   90.00
#
_symmetry.space_group_name_H-M   'P 1'
#
loop_
_entity.id
_entity.type
_entity.pdbx_description
1 polymer ?
#
loop_
_entity_poly.entity_id
_entity_poly.type
_entity_poly.pdbx_seq_one_letter_code
_entity_poly.pdbx_strand_id
1 'polypeptide(L)'
;MSVKVDVDKLADTLADFPFGYLITVGDDFRAHTVAVSPVLVDGALDVGSVGDTTRRNAGAHAAVTVIWPPADAGGYSLIVDGQAEVTDAGLRVVPARAVLHRRAAPQSAAAAKGHLHDCVPVKD
;
A
#
# COMPACT_ATOMS: atom_id res chain seq x y z
N MET A 1 -7.82 10.49 -12.74
CA MET A 1 -8.53 9.27 -13.18
C MET A 1 -8.04 8.13 -12.31
N SER A 2 -8.83 7.71 -11.32
CA SER A 2 -8.46 6.59 -10.44
C SER A 2 -8.81 5.29 -11.15
N VAL A 3 -7.82 4.43 -11.37
CA VAL A 3 -8.07 3.09 -11.89
C VAL A 3 -8.44 2.23 -10.69
N LYS A 4 -9.60 1.57 -10.74
CA LYS A 4 -10.08 0.67 -9.69
C LYS A 4 -9.08 -0.47 -9.49
N VAL A 5 -8.77 -0.77 -8.23
CA VAL A 5 -7.97 -1.94 -7.87
C VAL A 5 -8.70 -3.20 -8.26
N ASP A 6 -7.98 -4.09 -8.94
CA ASP A 6 -8.34 -5.49 -9.07
C ASP A 6 -7.94 -6.21 -7.79
N VAL A 7 -8.94 -6.60 -7.00
CA VAL A 7 -8.74 -7.20 -5.67
C VAL A 7 -8.14 -8.60 -5.77
N ASP A 8 -8.50 -9.36 -6.81
CA ASP A 8 -7.99 -10.72 -7.02
C ASP A 8 -6.50 -10.65 -7.42
N LYS A 9 -6.14 -9.77 -8.36
CA LYS A 9 -4.73 -9.53 -8.70
C LYS A 9 -3.94 -8.95 -7.53
N LEU A 10 -4.56 -8.14 -6.68
CA LEU A 10 -3.91 -7.65 -5.46
C LEU A 10 -3.60 -8.79 -4.50
N ALA A 11 -4.52 -9.76 -4.33
CA ALA A 11 -4.31 -10.93 -3.50
C ALA A 11 -3.09 -11.73 -3.97
N ASP A 12 -3.02 -12.03 -5.27
CA ASP A 12 -1.90 -12.75 -5.88
C ASP A 12 -0.58 -11.98 -5.72
N THR A 13 -0.61 -10.66 -5.93
CA THR A 13 0.58 -9.80 -5.81
C THR A 13 1.12 -9.78 -4.39
N LEU A 14 0.24 -9.77 -3.37
CA LEU A 14 0.64 -9.72 -1.96
C LEU A 14 1.44 -10.95 -1.51
N ALA A 15 1.28 -12.09 -2.17
CA ALA A 15 2.01 -13.32 -1.81
C ALA A 15 3.54 -13.17 -1.91
N ASP A 16 4.02 -12.23 -2.73
CA ASP A 16 5.44 -11.95 -2.94
C ASP A 16 6.04 -11.01 -1.88
N PHE A 17 5.24 -10.48 -0.95
CA PHE A 17 5.66 -9.43 -0.03
C PHE A 17 5.54 -9.84 1.45
N PRO A 18 6.65 -9.86 2.22
CA PRO A 18 6.65 -10.41 3.58
C PRO A 18 6.01 -9.51 4.65
N PHE A 19 6.10 -8.19 4.49
CA PHE A 19 5.54 -7.19 5.42
C PHE A 19 5.38 -5.85 4.70
N GLY A 20 4.61 -4.93 5.29
CA GLY A 20 4.43 -3.58 4.79
C GLY A 20 4.67 -2.51 5.85
N TYR A 21 4.59 -1.26 5.43
CA TYR A 21 4.62 -0.08 6.28
C TYR A 21 3.32 0.68 6.10
N LEU A 22 2.52 0.80 7.17
CA LEU A 22 1.34 1.64 7.20
C LEU A 22 1.77 3.07 7.52
N ILE A 23 1.35 3.99 6.67
CA ILE A 23 1.60 5.42 6.78
C ILE A 23 0.26 6.10 7.07
N THR A 24 0.19 6.76 8.23
CA THR A 24 -0.93 7.61 8.64
C THR A 24 -0.44 9.04 8.80
N VAL A 25 -1.35 10.01 8.81
CA VAL A 25 -1.01 11.43 8.97
C VAL A 25 -1.76 12.00 10.17
N GLY A 26 -1.06 12.76 11.02
CA GLY A 26 -1.66 13.47 12.16
C GLY A 26 -2.22 14.84 11.77
N ASP A 27 -2.93 15.48 12.71
CA ASP A 27 -3.47 16.84 12.52
C ASP A 27 -2.40 17.92 12.31
N ASP A 28 -1.14 17.62 12.67
CA ASP A 28 0.03 18.46 12.42
C ASP A 28 0.66 18.24 11.03
N PHE A 29 -0.03 17.47 10.17
CA PHE A 29 0.39 17.10 8.82
C PHE A 29 1.71 16.30 8.76
N ARG A 30 2.09 15.64 9.87
CA ARG A 30 3.26 14.76 9.90
C ARG A 30 2.87 13.31 9.67
N ALA A 31 3.66 12.64 8.83
CA ALA A 31 3.54 11.22 8.62
C ALA A 31 4.00 10.43 9.85
N HIS A 32 3.23 9.42 10.22
CA HIS A 32 3.57 8.40 11.19
C HIS A 32 3.60 7.04 10.48
N THR A 33 4.73 6.34 10.59
CA THR A 33 4.98 5.09 9.87
C THR A 33 5.24 3.96 10.84
N VAL A 34 4.54 2.84 10.66
CA VAL A 34 4.71 1.61 11.45
C VAL A 34 4.81 0.39 10.53
N ALA A 35 5.60 -0.60 10.91
CA ALA A 35 5.63 -1.89 10.21
C ALA A 35 4.37 -2.70 10.55
N VAL A 36 3.82 -3.39 9.56
CA VAL A 36 2.58 -4.17 9.62
C VAL A 36 2.69 -5.41 8.74
N SER A 37 1.85 -6.42 8.96
CA SER A 37 1.72 -7.60 8.08
C SER A 37 0.26 -7.79 7.69
N PRO A 38 -0.29 -6.92 6.82
CA PRO A 38 -1.71 -6.95 6.52
C PRO A 38 -2.08 -8.18 5.69
N VAL A 39 -3.26 -8.74 5.94
CA VAL A 39 -3.81 -9.85 5.15
C VAL A 39 -5.04 -9.35 4.42
N LEU A 40 -5.17 -9.66 3.13
CA LEU A 40 -6.38 -9.31 2.38
C LEU A 40 -7.52 -10.25 2.78
N VAL A 41 -8.59 -9.70 3.36
CA VAL A 41 -9.78 -10.41 3.81
C VAL A 41 -11.01 -9.65 3.33
N ASP A 42 -11.87 -10.31 2.57
CA ASP A 42 -13.10 -9.75 2.00
C ASP A 42 -12.88 -8.41 1.26
N GLY A 43 -11.78 -8.32 0.51
CA GLY A 43 -11.43 -7.13 -0.27
C GLY A 43 -10.86 -5.96 0.52
N ALA A 44 -10.61 -6.11 1.83
CA ALA A 44 -9.90 -5.12 2.64
C ALA A 44 -8.63 -5.72 3.25
N LEU A 45 -7.61 -4.90 3.41
CA LEU A 45 -6.38 -5.27 4.11
C LEU A 45 -6.65 -5.21 5.61
N ASP A 46 -6.76 -6.36 6.26
CA ASP A 46 -6.81 -6.45 7.71
C ASP A 46 -5.39 -6.24 8.27
N VAL A 47 -5.21 -5.13 8.99
CA VAL A 47 -3.94 -4.76 9.63
C VAL A 47 -3.88 -5.27 11.08
N GLY A 48 -5.03 -5.63 11.67
CA GLY A 48 -5.14 -6.05 13.06
C GLY A 48 -4.97 -4.90 14.07
N SER A 49 -4.41 -5.20 15.23
CA SER A 49 -4.21 -4.22 16.30
C SER A 49 -3.08 -3.24 15.96
N VAL A 50 -3.31 -1.96 16.27
CA VAL A 50 -2.34 -0.87 16.04
C VAL A 50 -2.23 0.01 17.28
N GLY A 51 -1.10 0.71 17.42
CA GLY A 51 -0.87 1.63 18.53
C GLY A 51 -1.77 2.87 18.49
N ASP A 52 -1.90 3.55 19.64
CA ASP A 52 -2.82 4.67 19.83
C ASP A 52 -2.61 5.81 18.83
N THR A 53 -1.37 6.10 18.44
CA THR A 53 -1.07 7.14 17.44
C THR A 53 -1.60 6.77 16.06
N THR A 54 -1.35 5.55 15.59
CA THR A 54 -1.91 5.05 14.33
C THR A 54 -3.43 5.05 14.36
N ARG A 55 -4.04 4.55 15.44
CA ARG A 55 -5.49 4.52 15.62
C ARG A 55 -6.10 5.92 15.58
N ARG A 56 -5.54 6.87 16.33
CA ARG A 56 -5.99 8.27 16.38
C ARG A 56 -5.86 8.93 15.00
N ASN A 57 -4.70 8.79 14.35
CA ASN A 57 -4.46 9.38 13.04
C ASN A 57 -5.42 8.82 11.99
N ALA A 58 -5.57 7.50 11.92
CA ALA A 58 -6.48 6.85 10.96
C ALA A 58 -7.96 7.16 11.23
N GLY A 59 -8.35 7.35 12.49
CA GLY A 59 -9.71 7.75 12.85
C GLY A 59 -10.02 9.20 12.48
N ALA A 60 -9.04 10.11 12.55
CA ALA A 60 -9.19 11.51 12.13
C ALA A 60 -9.03 11.71 10.61
N HIS A 61 -8.09 10.97 10.01
CA HIS A 61 -7.69 11.05 8.60
C HIS A 61 -7.67 9.65 7.99
N ALA A 62 -8.81 9.22 7.45
CA ALA A 62 -8.97 7.87 6.92
C ALA A 62 -8.12 7.56 5.69
N ALA A 63 -7.66 8.58 4.94
CA ALA A 63 -6.77 8.36 3.80
C ALA A 63 -5.39 7.90 4.27
N VAL A 64 -5.03 6.67 3.93
CA VAL A 64 -3.77 6.03 4.36
C VAL A 64 -3.09 5.36 3.18
N THR A 65 -1.77 5.13 3.32
CA THR A 65 -0.97 4.37 2.36
C THR A 65 -0.32 3.19 3.09
N VAL A 66 -0.32 2.02 2.44
CA VAL A 66 0.49 0.88 2.84
C VAL A 66 1.53 0.61 1.76
N ILE A 67 2.79 0.49 2.16
CA ILE A 67 3.91 0.21 1.25
C ILE A 67 4.56 -1.10 1.64
N TRP A 68 4.63 -2.05 0.72
CA TRP A 68 5.46 -3.23 0.87
C TRP A 68 6.79 -2.98 0.13
N PRO A 69 7.94 -3.03 0.83
CA PRO A 69 9.24 -2.90 0.19
C PRO A 69 9.49 -4.09 -0.75
N PRO A 70 10.40 -3.95 -1.75
CA PRO A 70 10.71 -5.07 -2.61
C PRO A 70 11.41 -6.18 -1.81
N ALA A 71 11.12 -7.44 -2.14
CA ALA A 71 11.80 -8.58 -1.53
C ALA A 71 13.32 -8.59 -1.86
N ASP A 72 13.67 -8.16 -3.08
CA ASP A 72 15.04 -8.10 -3.58
C ASP A 72 15.43 -6.69 -4.04
N ALA A 73 16.73 -6.40 -4.02
CA ALA A 73 17.27 -5.16 -4.55
C ALA A 73 16.89 -4.96 -6.03
N GLY A 74 16.27 -3.82 -6.36
CA GLY A 74 15.79 -3.51 -7.71
C GLY A 74 14.43 -4.12 -8.08
N GLY A 75 13.82 -4.88 -7.16
CA GLY A 75 12.45 -5.37 -7.27
C GLY A 75 11.41 -4.23 -7.20
N TYR A 76 10.14 -4.60 -7.42
CA TYR A 76 9.01 -3.70 -7.26
C TYR A 76 8.64 -3.55 -5.78
N SER A 77 8.37 -2.34 -5.33
CA SER A 77 7.54 -2.11 -4.14
C SER A 77 6.07 -2.16 -4.54
N LEU A 78 5.21 -2.70 -3.68
CA LEU A 78 3.78 -2.51 -3.81
C LEU A 78 3.35 -1.30 -2.98
N ILE A 79 2.61 -0.38 -3.59
CA ILE A 79 2.03 0.77 -2.90
C ILE A 79 0.52 0.68 -3.05
N VAL A 80 -0.19 0.64 -1.93
CA VAL A 80 -1.65 0.65 -1.86
C VAL A 80 -2.11 1.90 -1.12
N ASP A 81 -2.89 2.74 -1.80
CA ASP A 81 -3.61 3.83 -1.15
C ASP A 81 -5.04 3.38 -0.88
N GLY A 82 -5.57 3.72 0.29
CA GLY A 82 -6.88 3.26 0.71
C GLY A 82 -7.53 4.13 1.78
N GLN A 83 -8.69 3.65 2.25
CA GLN A 83 -9.42 4.25 3.36
C GLN A 83 -9.34 3.34 4.57
N ALA A 84 -8.89 3.88 5.69
CA ALA A 84 -8.82 3.18 6.96
C ALA A 84 -10.20 3.10 7.61
N GLU A 85 -10.53 1.92 8.11
CA GLU A 85 -11.70 1.64 8.93
C GLU A 85 -11.21 1.19 10.30
N VAL A 86 -11.35 2.08 11.29
CA VAL A 86 -10.95 1.81 12.66
C VAL A 86 -12.14 1.24 13.43
N THR A 87 -11.94 0.06 14.05
CA THR A 87 -12.95 -0.64 14.86
C THR A 87 -12.34 -1.10 16.19
N ASP A 88 -13.17 -1.64 17.08
CA ASP A 88 -12.68 -2.25 18.32
C ASP A 88 -11.77 -3.47 18.05
N ALA A 89 -12.02 -4.20 16.96
CA ALA A 89 -11.23 -5.37 16.56
C ALA A 89 -9.85 -5.00 15.99
N GLY A 90 -9.65 -3.77 15.53
CA GLY A 90 -8.42 -3.33 14.89
C GLY A 90 -8.64 -2.32 13.78
N LEU A 91 -7.66 -2.24 12.88
CA LEU A 91 -7.70 -1.37 11.70
C LEU A 91 -7.76 -2.21 10.43
N ARG A 92 -8.68 -1.87 9.53
CA ARG A 92 -8.71 -2.38 8.16
C ARG A 92 -8.43 -1.25 7.17
N VAL A 93 -7.94 -1.57 5.98
CA VAL A 93 -7.76 -0.60 4.89
C VAL A 93 -8.47 -1.11 3.65
N VAL A 94 -9.47 -0.36 3.17
CA VAL A 94 -10.15 -0.62 1.91
C VAL A 94 -9.30 -0.06 0.77
N PRO A 95 -8.73 -0.89 -0.12
CA PRO A 95 -7.88 -0.44 -1.21
C PRO A 95 -8.66 0.42 -2.21
N ALA A 96 -8.12 1.58 -2.54
CA ALA A 96 -8.67 2.47 -3.57
C ALA A 96 -7.79 2.47 -4.83
N ARG A 97 -6.48 2.31 -4.66
CA ARG A 97 -5.47 2.30 -5.72
C ARG A 97 -4.33 1.38 -5.31
N ALA A 98 -3.79 0.61 -6.25
CA ALA A 98 -2.58 -0.17 -6.05
C ALA A 98 -1.65 -0.07 -7.27
N VAL A 99 -0.35 -0.01 -7.00
CA VAL A 99 0.68 0.10 -8.03
C VAL A 99 1.95 -0.63 -7.59
N LEU A 100 2.49 -1.44 -8.49
CA LEU A 100 3.86 -1.90 -8.41
C LEU A 100 4.77 -0.78 -8.90
N HIS A 101 5.71 -0.36 -8.06
CA HIS A 101 6.59 0.76 -8.31
C HIS A 101 8.06 0.37 -8.19
N ARG A 102 8.86 0.78 -9.17
CA ARG A 102 10.32 0.83 -9.07
C ARG A 102 10.87 1.92 -9.97
N ARG A 103 12.14 2.28 -9.77
CA ARG A 103 12.91 3.00 -10.80
C ARG A 103 13.01 2.14 -12.06
N ALA A 104 12.95 2.78 -13.23
CA ALA A 104 13.11 2.05 -14.48
C ALA A 104 14.48 1.36 -14.51
N ALA A 105 14.47 0.03 -14.63
CA ALA A 105 15.70 -0.73 -14.79
C ALA A 105 16.33 -0.42 -16.16
N PRO A 106 17.67 -0.41 -16.31
CA PRO A 106 18.33 -0.03 -17.57
C PRO A 106 17.83 -0.79 -18.81
N GLN A 107 17.39 -2.03 -18.64
CA GLN A 107 16.90 -2.89 -19.74
C GLN A 107 15.35 -2.97 -19.82
N SER A 108 14.64 -2.17 -19.02
CA SER A 108 13.17 -2.16 -19.04
C SER A 108 12.62 -1.44 -20.27
N ALA A 109 11.41 -1.83 -20.69
CA ALA A 109 10.69 -1.11 -21.73
C ALA A 109 10.40 0.35 -21.36
N ALA A 110 10.24 0.64 -20.06
CA ALA A 110 10.11 1.99 -19.53
C ALA A 110 11.38 2.83 -19.81
N ALA A 111 12.57 2.28 -19.52
CA ALA A 111 13.83 2.96 -19.79
C ALA A 111 14.07 3.18 -21.29
N ALA A 112 13.72 2.21 -22.14
CA ALA A 112 13.81 2.36 -23.60
C ALA A 112 12.94 3.50 -24.16
N LYS A 113 11.88 3.89 -23.44
CA LYS A 113 11.01 5.03 -23.75
C LYS A 113 11.43 6.32 -23.03
N GLY A 114 12.55 6.31 -22.31
CA GLY A 114 13.05 7.46 -21.54
C GLY A 114 12.28 7.71 -20.23
N HIS A 115 11.47 6.77 -19.75
CA HIS A 115 10.75 6.93 -18.48
C HIS A 115 11.67 6.68 -17.28
N LEU A 116 11.52 7.48 -16.22
CA LEU A 116 12.30 7.36 -14.97
C LEU A 116 11.82 6.20 -14.07
N HIS A 117 10.57 5.77 -14.22
CA HIS A 117 9.93 4.77 -13.39
C HIS A 117 9.24 3.71 -14.26
N ASP A 118 9.27 2.48 -13.76
CA ASP A 118 8.56 1.34 -14.34
C ASP A 118 7.38 1.06 -13.41
N CYS A 119 6.29 1.80 -13.59
CA CYS A 119 5.10 1.67 -12.74
C CYS A 119 4.09 0.75 -13.41
N VAL A 120 3.60 -0.25 -12.68
CA VAL A 120 2.56 -1.17 -13.15
C VAL A 120 1.35 -1.06 -12.23
N PRO A 121 0.26 -0.39 -12.67
CA PRO A 121 -0.98 -0.36 -11.90
C PRO A 121 -1.55 -1.77 -11.73
N VAL A 122 -2.02 -2.11 -10.52
CA VAL A 122 -2.77 -3.34 -10.25
C VAL A 122 -4.24 -3.04 -10.53
N LYS A 123 -4.71 -3.47 -11.70
CA LYS A 123 -6.02 -3.15 -12.27
C LYS A 123 -6.52 -4.30 -13.12
N ASP A 124 -7.82 -4.31 -13.39
CA ASP A 124 -8.48 -5.24 -14.31
C ASP A 124 -7.84 -5.20 -15.71
#